data_AF-A0A661PSB7-F1
#
_entry.id   AF-A0A661PSB7-F1
#
_cell.length_a   1.000
_cell.length_b   1.000
_cell.length_c   1.000
_cell.angle_alpha   90.00
_cell.angle_beta   90.00
_cell.angle_gamma   90.00
#
_symmetry.space_group_name_H-M   'P 1'
#
loop_
_entity.id
_entity.type
_entity.pdbx_description
1 polymer ?
#
loop_
_entity_poly.entity_id
_entity_poly.type
_entity_poly.pdbx_seq_one_letter_code
_entity_poly.pdbx_strand_id
1 'polypeptide(L)' 'MQIGAVERVRLGLFPTPLVELKALSDLLGGPRIFMKRDDL' A
#
# COMPACT_ATOMS: atom_id res chain seq x y z
N MET A 1 -13.86 -9.50 -15.91
CA MET A 1 -13.96 -10.11 -14.57
C MET A 1 -14.50 -9.04 -13.63
N GLN A 2 -15.61 -9.31 -12.92
CA GLN A 2 -16.15 -8.37 -11.92
C GLN A 2 -15.83 -8.90 -10.52
N ILE A 3 -14.74 -8.41 -9.92
CA ILE A 3 -14.28 -8.85 -8.59
C ILE A 3 -15.28 -8.52 -7.48
N GLY A 4 -16.07 -7.46 -7.64
CA GLY A 4 -17.13 -7.08 -6.70
C GLY A 4 -18.34 -8.02 -6.69
N ALA A 5 -18.44 -8.97 -7.61
CA ALA A 5 -19.49 -10.00 -7.61
C ALA A 5 -19.19 -11.14 -6.61
N VAL A 6 -17.97 -11.21 -6.09
CA VAL A 6 -17.58 -12.18 -5.06
C VAL A 6 -17.74 -11.53 -3.69
N GLU A 7 -18.46 -12.19 -2.78
CA GLU A 7 -18.65 -11.69 -1.42
C GLU A 7 -17.29 -11.58 -0.69
N ARG A 8 -16.98 -10.38 -0.19
CA ARG A 8 -15.73 -10.11 0.53
C ARG A 8 -15.98 -10.13 2.04
N VAL A 9 -15.42 -11.12 2.72
CA VAL A 9 -15.38 -11.15 4.20
C VAL A 9 -14.37 -10.12 4.71
N ARG A 10 -14.78 -9.25 5.64
CA ARG A 10 -13.91 -8.23 6.24
C ARG A 10 -13.10 -8.82 7.40
N LEU A 11 -11.86 -9.21 7.11
CA LEU A 11 -10.90 -9.75 8.11
C LEU A 11 -9.87 -8.72 8.60
N GLY A 12 -9.88 -7.50 8.07
CA GLY A 12 -8.89 -6.47 8.40
C GLY A 12 -9.43 -5.06 8.17
N LEU A 13 -8.61 -4.07 8.52
CA LEU A 13 -8.90 -2.66 8.33
C LEU A 13 -8.38 -2.22 6.98
N PHE A 14 -9.28 -1.73 6.13
CA PHE A 14 -8.97 -1.30 4.78
C PHE A 14 -9.57 0.10 4.52
N PRO A 15 -8.95 0.93 3.66
CA PRO A 15 -7.72 0.66 2.90
C PRO A 15 -6.47 0.70 3.76
N THR A 16 -5.44 -0.04 3.36
CA THR A 16 -4.12 0.05 3.98
C THR A 16 -3.42 1.35 3.55
N PRO A 17 -2.69 2.04 4.44
CA PRO A 17 -2.03 3.29 4.10
C PRO A 17 -1.00 3.12 2.99
N LEU A 18 -0.91 4.14 2.12
CA LEU A 18 0.22 4.33 1.21
C LEU A 18 1.13 5.43 1.79
N VAL A 19 2.39 5.11 2.06
CA VAL A 19 3.35 6.05 2.68
C VAL A 19 4.53 6.30 1.75
N GLU A 20 5.01 7.55 1.70
CA GLU A 20 6.24 7.90 0.96
C GLU A 20 7.47 7.62 1.81
N LEU A 21 8.47 6.94 1.25
CA LEU A 21 9.73 6.61 1.90
C LEU A 21 10.80 7.65 1.58
N LYS A 22 10.55 8.91 1.95
CA LYS A 22 11.41 10.06 1.59
C LYS A 22 12.89 9.82 1.89
N ALA A 23 13.21 9.38 3.12
CA ALA A 23 14.59 9.14 3.53
C ALA A 23 15.29 8.05 2.68
N LEU A 24 14.53 7.04 2.24
CA LEU A 24 15.07 5.99 1.38
C LEU A 24 15.31 6.51 -0.06
N SER A 25 14.36 7.28 -0.60
CA SER A 25 14.54 7.93 -1.89
C SER A 25 15.77 8.85 -1.90
N ASP A 26 15.93 9.66 -0.85
CA ASP A 26 17.07 10.57 -0.67
C ASP A 26 18.39 9.80 -0.57
N LEU A 27 18.42 8.70 0.21
CA LEU A 27 19.59 7.84 0.37
C LEU A 27 20.03 7.20 -0.96
N LEU A 28 19.07 6.77 -1.78
CA LEU A 28 19.36 6.08 -3.04
C LEU A 28 19.63 7.05 -4.21
N GLY A 29 19.38 8.36 -4.03
CA GLY A 29 19.46 9.35 -5.11
C GLY A 29 18.49 9.04 -6.26
N GLY A 30 17.40 8.33 -5.96
CA GLY A 30 16.49 7.73 -6.94
C GLY A 30 15.11 8.39 -7.01
N PRO A 31 14.14 7.76 -7.69
CA PRO A 31 12.78 8.29 -7.77
C PRO A 31 12.06 8.25 -6.42
N ARG A 32 10.87 8.86 -6.35
CA ARG A 32 9.97 8.78 -5.19
C ARG A 32 9.54 7.32 -4.98
N ILE A 33 9.78 6.79 -3.78
CA ILE A 33 9.40 5.44 -3.39
C ILE A 33 8.20 5.51 -2.45
N PHE A 34 7.21 4.64 -2.69
CA PHE A 34 6.05 4.49 -1.83
C PHE A 34 5.93 3.03 -1.36
N MET A 35 5.38 2.85 -0.16
CA MET A 35 5.08 1.56 0.42
C MET A 35 3.60 1.47 0.79
N LYS A 36 2.95 0.39 0.36
CA LYS A 36 1.62 0.00 0.81
C LYS A 36 1.77 -0.84 2.07
N ARG A 37 1.20 -0.37 3.19
CA ARG A 37 1.35 -0.99 4.52
C ARG A 37 0.37 -2.15 4.72
N ASP A 38 0.53 -3.22 3.95
CA ASP A 38 -0.29 -4.44 4.08
C ASP A 38 0.10 -5.29 5.31
N ASP A 39 1.15 -4.90 6.04
CA ASP A 39 1.59 -5.45 7.32
C ASP A 39 0.84 -4.86 8.55
N LEU A 40 -0.03 -3.86 8.34
CA LEU A 40 -0.89 -3.26 9.37
C LEU A 40 -2.27 -3.93 9.39
#